data_AF-A0A8J4U643-F1
#
_entry.id   AF-A0A8J4U643-F1
#
_cell.length_a   1.000
_cell.length_b   1.000
_cell.length_c   1.000
_cell.angle_alpha   90.00
_cell.angle_beta   90.00
_cell.angle_gamma   90.00
#
_symmetry.space_group_name_H-M   'P 1'
#
loop_
_entity.id
_entity.type
_entity.pdbx_description
1 polymer ?
#
loop_
_entity_poly.entity_id
_entity_poly.type
_entity_poly.pdbx_seq_one_letter_code
_entity_poly.pdbx_strand_id
1 'polypeptide(L)' 'FDDTGAYWRSWYESSTFERDLEQLSLQLQPLYLNLHAFVRRKLYDFYGPKYINLKGPIPAHLL' A
#
# COMPACT_ATOMS: atom_id res chain seq x y z
N PHE A 1 -1.81 -6.74 -28.36
CA PHE A 1 -1.73 -6.77 -26.88
C PHE A 1 -2.22 -8.12 -26.42
N ASP A 2 -1.55 -8.70 -25.43
CA ASP A 2 -1.83 -10.06 -24.96
C ASP A 2 -3.03 -10.12 -23.99
N ASP A 3 -3.29 -9.01 -23.28
CA ASP A 3 -4.46 -8.82 -22.42
C ASP A 3 -4.80 -7.32 -22.27
N THR A 4 -5.94 -7.02 -21.64
CA THR A 4 -6.38 -5.64 -21.39
C THR A 4 -5.42 -4.85 -20.50
N GLY A 5 -4.74 -5.52 -19.57
CA GLY A 5 -3.70 -4.91 -18.75
C GLY A 5 -2.47 -4.51 -19.58
N ALA A 6 -2.03 -5.34 -20.53
CA ALA A 6 -0.95 -5.02 -21.46
C ALA A 6 -1.31 -3.81 -22.34
N TYR A 7 -2.58 -3.67 -22.73
CA TYR A 7 -3.07 -2.47 -23.42
C TYR A 7 -2.99 -1.21 -22.54
N TRP A 8 -3.35 -1.28 -21.26
CA TRP A 8 -3.23 -0.13 -20.36
C TRP A 8 -1.78 0.25 -20.07
N ARG A 9 -0.90 -0.74 -19.90
CA ARG A 9 0.53 -0.49 -19.66
C ARG A 9 1.23 0.12 -20.89
N SER A 10 0.74 -0.14 -22.10
CA SER A 10 1.34 0.43 -23.31
C SER A 10 1.18 1.95 -23.43
N TRP A 11 0.25 2.57 -22.69
CA TRP A 11 0.08 4.04 -22.68
C TRP A 11 1.30 4.78 -22.12
N TYR A 12 2.15 4.08 -21.37
CA TYR A 12 3.37 4.64 -20.78
C TYR A 12 4.61 4.44 -21.67
N GLU A 13 4.47 3.77 -22.82
CA GLU A 13 5.51 3.55 -23.84
C GLU A 13 6.87 3.07 -23.28
N SER A 14 6.85 2.37 -22.14
CA SER A 14 8.04 1.89 -21.44
C SER A 14 8.00 0.37 -21.28
N SER A 15 9.05 -0.28 -21.77
CA SER A 15 9.26 -1.73 -21.62
C SER A 15 9.66 -2.14 -20.18
N THR A 16 10.10 -1.19 -19.36
CA THR A 16 10.52 -1.41 -17.96
C THR A 16 9.50 -0.94 -16.93
N PHE A 17 8.34 -0.46 -17.38
CA PHE A 17 7.34 0.22 -16.54
C PHE A 17 7.01 -0.52 -15.23
N GLU A 18 6.76 -1.83 -15.29
CA GLU A 18 6.43 -2.63 -14.11
C GLU A 18 7.58 -2.66 -13.09
N ARG A 19 8.82 -2.80 -13.58
CA ARG A 19 10.03 -2.80 -12.74
C ARG A 19 10.25 -1.43 -12.11
N ASP A 20 10.03 -0.36 -12.86
CA ASP A 20 10.22 1.00 -12.38
C ASP A 20 9.22 1.32 -11.25
N LEU A 21 7.95 0.89 -11.40
CA LEU A 21 6.94 1.00 -10.35
C LEU A 21 7.26 0.17 -9.10
N GLU A 22 7.76 -1.05 -9.26
CA GLU A 22 8.19 -1.89 -8.13
C GLU A 22 9.33 -1.22 -7.35
N GLN A 23 10.32 -0.66 -8.05
CA GLN A 23 11.43 0.06 -7.40
C GLN A 23 10.94 1.29 -6.64
N LEU A 24 10.03 2.07 -7.21
CA LEU A 24 9.43 3.22 -6.53
C LEU A 24 8.63 2.79 -5.29
N SER A 25 7.85 1.71 -5.39
CA SER A 25 7.10 1.14 -4.26
C SER A 25 8.03 0.74 -3.12
N LEU A 26 9.13 0.06 -3.41
CA LEU A 26 10.14 -0.33 -2.41
C LEU A 26 10.80 0.88 -1.74
N GLN A 27 11.04 1.97 -2.48
CA GLN A 27 11.57 3.21 -1.91
C GLN A 27 10.57 3.88 -0.96
N LEU A 28 9.27 3.81 -1.26
CA LEU A 28 8.21 4.39 -0.42
C LEU A 28 7.84 3.51 0.78
N GLN A 29 8.08 2.20 0.70
CA GLN A 29 7.66 1.22 1.71
C GLN A 29 8.10 1.57 3.15
N PRO A 30 9.36 1.98 3.43
CA PRO A 30 9.77 2.32 4.79
C PRO A 30 8.97 3.49 5.38
N LEU A 31 8.65 4.49 4.56
CA LEU A 31 7.83 5.64 4.99
C LEU A 31 6.39 5.20 5.25
N TYR A 32 5.81 4.42 4.34
CA TYR A 32 4.47 3.87 4.47
C TYR A 32 4.33 3.02 5.74
N LEU A 33 5.28 2.13 6.03
CA LEU A 33 5.23 1.27 7.21
C LEU A 33 5.27 2.04 8.52
N ASN A 34 6.10 3.09 8.61
CA ASN A 34 6.15 3.97 9.77
C ASN A 34 4.83 4.72 9.98
N LEU A 35 4.28 5.29 8.90
CA LEU A 35 2.99 5.99 8.95
C LEU A 35 1.85 5.02 9.33
N HIS A 36 1.81 3.85 8.69
CA HIS A 36 0.82 2.80 8.97
C HIS A 36 0.89 2.35 10.44
N ALA A 37 2.09 2.13 10.99
CA ALA A 37 2.25 1.75 12.40
C ALA A 37 1.78 2.85 13.35
N PHE A 38 2.08 4.12 13.05
CA PHE A 38 1.65 5.27 13.84
C PHE A 38 0.13 5.41 13.85
N VAL A 39 -0.50 5.41 12.67
CA VAL A 39 -1.96 5.49 12.53
C VAL A 39 -2.64 4.33 13.23
N ARG A 40 -2.15 3.09 13.05
CA ARG A 40 -2.67 1.91 13.74
C ARG A 40 -2.63 2.06 15.26
N ARG A 41 -1.57 2.65 15.81
CA ARG A 41 -1.49 2.91 17.25
C ARG A 41 -2.54 3.93 17.70
N LYS A 42 -2.74 5.01 16.95
CA LYS A 42 -3.78 6.00 17.26
C LYS A 42 -5.19 5.43 17.18
N LEU A 43 -5.46 4.59 16.19
CA LEU A 43 -6.74 3.86 16.09
C LEU A 43 -6.92 2.89 17.26
N TYR A 44 -5.86 2.20 17.67
CA TYR A 44 -5.89 1.34 18.86
C TYR A 44 -6.21 2.13 20.13
N ASP A 45 -5.60 3.30 20.31
CA ASP A 45 -5.84 4.14 21.49
C ASP A 45 -7.30 4.65 21.54
N PHE A 46 -7.93 4.87 20.38
CA PHE A 46 -9.31 5.36 20.29
C PHE A 46 -10.39 4.25 20.32
N TYR A 47 -10.25 3.22 19.49
CA TYR A 47 -11.24 2.13 19.38
C TYR A 47 -10.98 0.98 20.35
N GLY A 48 -9.74 0.84 20.86
CA GLY A 48 -9.35 -0.20 21.79
C GLY A 48 -8.97 -1.54 21.14
N PRO A 49 -8.47 -2.49 21.95
CA PRO A 49 -7.93 -3.78 21.50
C PRO A 49 -8.95 -4.73 20.87
N LYS A 50 -10.24 -4.51 21.11
CA LYS A 50 -11.31 -5.35 20.54
C LYS A 50 -11.40 -5.19 19.02
N TYR A 51 -11.12 -3.99 18.50
CA TYR A 51 -11.29 -3.66 17.09
C TYR A 51 -9.97 -3.51 16.34
N ILE A 52 -8.87 -3.22 17.04
CA ILE A 52 -7.57 -2.98 16.43
C ILE A 52 -6.53 -3.94 16.98
N ASN A 53 -5.89 -4.70 16.08
CA ASN A 53 -4.75 -5.54 16.40
C ASN A 53 -3.44 -4.80 16.06
N LEU A 54 -2.58 -4.55 17.06
CA LEU A 54 -1.30 -3.85 16.87
C LEU A 54 -0.28 -4.57 15.96
N LYS A 55 -0.47 -5.86 15.69
CA LYS A 55 0.39 -6.66 14.80
C LYS A 55 -0.34 -7.04 13.49
N GLY A 56 -1.61 -6.67 13.34
CA GLY A 56 -2.43 -6.98 12.17
C GLY A 56 -2.58 -5.80 11.20
N PRO A 57 -3.28 -6.03 10.07
CA PRO A 57 -3.71 -4.95 9.19
C PRO A 57 -4.77 -4.06 9.88
N ILE A 58 -4.87 -2.81 9.44
CA ILE A 58 -5.93 -1.89 9.86
C ILE A 58 -7.24 -2.30 9.15
N PRO A 59 -8.40 -2.35 9.83
CA PRO A 59 -9.69 -2.57 9.18
C PRO A 59 -9.97 -1.50 8.10
N ALA A 60 -10.30 -1.93 6.88
CA ALA A 60 -10.41 -1.05 5.71
C ALA A 60 -11.59 -0.06 5.73
N HIS A 61 -12.52 -0.16 6.69
CA HIS A 61 -13.63 0.78 6.84
C HIS A 61 -13.31 1.95 7.80
N LEU A 62 -12.11 1.97 8.37
CA LEU A 62 -11.64 3.01 9.31
C LEU A 62 -10.71 4.04 8.64
N LEU A 63 -10.48 3.89 7.33
CA LEU A 63 -9.68 4.75 6.45
C LEU A 63 -10.34 4.75 5.07
#